data_AF-A0A1Q7JP11-F1
#
_entry.id   AF-A0A1Q7JP11-F1
#
_cell.length_a   1.000
_cell.length_b   1.000
_cell.length_c   1.000
_cell.angle_alpha   90.00
_cell.angle_beta   90.00
_cell.angle_gamma   90.00
#
_symmetry.space_group_name_H-M   'P 1'
#
loop_
_entity.id
_entity.type
_entity.pdbx_description
1 polymer ?
#
loop_
_entity_poly.entity_id
_entity_poly.type
_entity_poly.pdbx_seq_one_letter_code
_entity_poly.pdbx_strand_id
1 'polypeptide(L)'
;MAIEFVATGSPREVARAIEEYAHGQGHVSAIVVPWESSATMLSMAVTSVKRDGWAIEHTNLGTITLSDLGDASTAVAVTAHDPDHAEKPKLTGLFDRFAEQLQRRFKA
;
A
#
# COMPACT_ATOMS: atom_id res chain seq x y z
N MET A 1 -1.04 -12.95 0.07
CA MET A 1 -1.18 -12.66 -1.37
C MET A 1 -0.05 -11.71 -1.78
N ALA A 2 0.42 -11.80 -3.03
CA ALA A 2 1.35 -10.83 -3.62
C ALA A 2 0.84 -10.41 -5.00
N ILE A 3 0.84 -9.10 -5.29
CA ILE A 3 0.52 -8.55 -6.61
C ILE A 3 1.72 -7.74 -7.09
N GLU A 4 2.11 -7.98 -8.34
CA GLU A 4 3.21 -7.27 -8.99
C GLU A 4 2.73 -6.61 -10.29
N PHE A 5 3.21 -5.39 -10.56
CA PHE A 5 2.96 -4.66 -11.80
C PHE A 5 4.01 -3.56 -12.03
N VAL A 6 4.00 -2.98 -13.22
CA VAL A 6 4.83 -1.81 -13.56
C VAL A 6 3.95 -0.57 -13.62
N ALA A 7 4.41 0.52 -13.02
CA ALA A 7 3.78 1.83 -13.09
C ALA A 7 4.70 2.83 -13.80
N THR A 8 4.09 3.79 -14.49
CA THR A 8 4.80 4.94 -15.06
C THR A 8 5.08 5.98 -13.97
N GLY A 9 6.29 6.53 -14.00
CA GLY A 9 6.83 7.49 -13.03
C GLY A 9 7.97 6.92 -12.22
N SER A 10 8.72 7.81 -11.57
CA SER A 10 9.73 7.44 -10.58
C SER A 10 9.08 6.87 -9.30
N PRO A 11 9.83 6.11 -8.47
CA PRO A 11 9.28 5.55 -7.22
C PRO A 11 8.64 6.60 -6.30
N ARG A 12 9.19 7.83 -6.25
CA ARG A 12 8.62 8.92 -5.44
C ARG A 12 7.30 9.44 -6.00
N GLU A 13 7.16 9.54 -7.31
CA GLU A 13 5.91 9.98 -7.95
C GLU A 13 4.81 8.94 -7.76
N VAL A 14 5.16 7.66 -7.94
CA VAL A 14 4.24 6.53 -7.71
C VAL A 14 3.84 6.46 -6.24
N ALA A 15 4.80 6.59 -5.30
CA ALA A 15 4.52 6.63 -3.86
C ALA A 15 3.51 7.72 -3.49
N ARG A 16 3.76 8.97 -3.93
CA ARG A 16 2.86 10.09 -3.68
C ARG A 16 1.45 9.83 -4.25
N ALA A 17 1.37 9.30 -5.47
CA ALA A 17 0.08 9.02 -6.09
C ALA A 17 -0.69 7.91 -5.35
N ILE A 18 -0.01 6.91 -4.79
CA ILE A 18 -0.59 5.87 -3.94
C ILE A 18 -1.10 6.49 -2.62
N GLU A 19 -0.32 7.36 -1.97
CA GLU A 19 -0.75 8.05 -0.74
C GLU A 19 -1.99 8.91 -0.97
N GLU A 20 -2.03 9.68 -2.06
CA GLU A 20 -3.17 10.51 -2.45
C GLU A 20 -4.41 9.64 -2.72
N TYR A 21 -4.24 8.52 -3.43
CA TYR A 21 -5.32 7.59 -3.70
C TYR A 21 -5.89 6.96 -2.40
N ALA A 22 -5.01 6.54 -1.49
CA ALA A 22 -5.41 5.95 -0.21
C ALA A 22 -6.19 6.96 0.66
N HIS A 23 -5.72 8.21 0.75
CA HIS A 23 -6.44 9.28 1.46
C HIS A 23 -7.82 9.58 0.86
N GLY A 24 -7.96 9.54 -0.47
CA GLY A 24 -9.22 9.84 -1.16
C GLY A 24 -10.30 8.76 -1.05
N GLN A 25 -9.94 7.50 -0.78
CA GLN A 25 -10.89 6.37 -0.81
C GLN A 25 -11.75 6.22 0.44
N GLY A 26 -11.40 6.84 1.59
CA GLY A 26 -12.21 6.88 2.83
C GLY A 26 -12.56 5.53 3.51
N HIS A 27 -12.43 4.40 2.81
CA HIS A 27 -12.80 3.05 3.27
C HIS A 27 -11.60 2.16 3.56
N VAL A 28 -10.43 2.54 3.04
CA VAL A 28 -9.18 2.04 3.55
C VAL A 28 -8.70 3.15 4.46
N SER A 29 -8.86 2.96 5.76
CA SER A 29 -8.10 3.71 6.74
C SER A 29 -6.60 3.32 6.64
N ALA A 30 -6.03 3.21 5.42
CA ALA A 30 -4.64 2.89 5.16
C ALA A 30 -3.85 4.16 5.31
N ILE A 31 -3.11 4.27 6.42
CA ILE A 31 -1.94 5.12 6.39
C ILE A 31 -0.91 4.35 5.58
N VAL A 32 -0.58 4.90 4.42
CA VAL A 32 0.56 4.45 3.65
C VAL A 32 1.75 5.29 4.10
N VAL A 33 2.65 4.70 4.88
CA VAL A 33 3.81 5.43 5.43
C VAL A 33 5.07 4.99 4.71
N PRO A 34 5.80 5.87 4.03
CA PRO A 34 7.15 5.56 3.57
C PRO A 34 8.04 5.35 4.80
N TRP A 35 8.60 4.15 4.94
CA TRP A 35 9.35 3.79 6.16
C TRP A 35 10.79 3.37 5.87
N GLU A 36 11.08 2.98 4.64
CA GLU A 36 12.45 2.72 4.17
C GLU A 36 12.63 3.28 2.75
N SER A 37 13.76 3.94 2.51
CA SER A 37 14.12 4.42 1.18
C SER A 37 15.61 4.29 0.94
N SER A 38 15.96 3.85 -0.27
CA SER A 38 17.32 3.89 -0.81
C SER A 38 17.34 4.77 -2.07
N ALA A 39 18.47 4.79 -2.79
CA ALA A 39 18.55 5.52 -4.06
C ALA A 39 17.59 4.98 -5.14
N THR A 40 17.25 3.69 -5.10
CA THR A 40 16.49 3.00 -6.14
C THR A 40 15.23 2.30 -5.63
N MET A 41 14.94 2.38 -4.33
CA MET A 41 13.85 1.64 -3.70
C MET A 41 13.12 2.50 -2.68
N LEU A 42 11.80 2.34 -2.60
CA LEU A 42 10.95 2.93 -1.57
C LEU A 42 9.96 1.89 -1.07
N SER A 43 9.91 1.68 0.24
CA SER A 43 8.98 0.77 0.90
C SER A 43 7.93 1.54 1.70
N MET A 44 6.68 1.14 1.56
CA MET A 44 5.53 1.76 2.21
C MET A 44 4.73 0.71 2.99
N ALA A 45 4.38 0.99 4.25
CA ALA A 45 3.52 0.11 5.03
C ALA A 45 2.05 0.45 4.77
N VAL A 46 1.18 -0.55 4.61
CA VAL A 46 -0.27 -0.37 4.45
C VAL A 46 -0.94 -0.72 5.77
N THR A 47 -1.44 0.27 6.50
CA THR A 47 -1.92 0.07 7.88
C THR A 47 -3.38 0.43 8.02
N SER A 48 -4.24 -0.52 8.37
CA SER A 48 -5.63 -0.27 8.75
C SER A 48 -5.71 0.53 10.05
N VAL A 49 -6.53 1.58 10.08
CA VAL A 49 -6.85 2.35 11.28
C VAL A 49 -8.31 2.18 11.68
N LYS A 50 -8.53 1.71 12.91
CA LYS A 50 -9.85 1.66 13.55
C LYS A 50 -9.86 2.62 14.74
N ARG A 51 -10.84 3.52 14.78
CA ARG A 51 -11.07 4.41 15.93
C ARG A 51 -12.24 3.88 16.72
N ASP A 52 -12.04 3.64 18.02
CA ASP A 52 -13.09 3.27 18.97
C ASP A 52 -12.98 4.17 20.21
N GLY A 53 -13.85 5.18 20.28
CA GLY A 53 -13.75 6.24 21.28
C GLY A 53 -12.40 6.99 21.20
N TRP A 54 -11.59 6.88 22.25
CA TRP A 54 -10.25 7.49 22.34
C TRP A 54 -9.14 6.57 21.80
N ALA A 55 -9.42 5.27 21.61
CA ALA A 55 -8.43 4.32 21.12
C ALA A 55 -8.31 4.39 19.59
N ILE A 56 -7.08 4.39 19.11
CA ILE A 56 -6.75 4.27 17.69
C ILE A 56 -5.90 3.00 17.55
N GLU A 57 -6.48 1.99 16.90
CA GLU A 57 -5.79 0.76 16.60
C GLU A 57 -5.21 0.82 15.19
N HIS A 58 -3.92 0.50 15.08
CA HIS A 58 -3.20 0.41 13.83
C HIS A 58 -2.85 -1.06 13.56
N THR A 59 -3.38 -1.63 12.49
CA THR A 59 -3.08 -3.00 12.08
C THR A 59 -2.31 -2.98 10.78
N ASN A 60 -1.06 -3.45 10.80
CA ASN A 60 -0.26 -3.60 9.58
C ASN A 60 -0.85 -4.71 8.70
N LEU A 61 -1.25 -4.36 7.49
CA LEU A 61 -1.87 -5.27 6.54
C LEU A 61 -0.91 -5.76 5.45
N GLY A 62 0.19 -5.04 5.22
CA GLY A 62 1.09 -5.34 4.12
C GLY A 62 2.12 -4.26 3.84
N THR A 63 2.93 -4.51 2.82
CA THR A 63 3.96 -3.60 2.32
C THR A 63 3.78 -3.39 0.83
N ILE A 64 4.02 -2.17 0.36
CA ILE A 64 4.22 -1.83 -1.04
C ILE A 64 5.70 -1.52 -1.22
N THR A 65 6.34 -2.23 -2.13
CA THR A 65 7.73 -2.00 -2.53
C THR A 65 7.74 -1.39 -3.92
N LEU A 66 8.43 -0.25 -4.06
CA LEU A 66 8.61 0.47 -5.31
C LEU A 66 10.09 0.43 -5.68
N SER A 67 10.43 -0.15 -6.84
CA SER A 67 11.79 -0.25 -7.33
C SER A 67 11.94 0.47 -8.66
N ASP A 68 12.92 1.36 -8.75
CA ASP A 68 13.23 2.07 -9.99
C ASP A 68 13.71 1.09 -11.08
N LEU A 69 13.08 1.15 -12.25
CA LEU A 69 13.49 0.39 -13.44
C LEU A 69 14.25 1.24 -14.45
N GLY A 70 14.42 2.54 -14.21
CA GLY A 70 14.85 3.50 -15.21
C GLY A 70 13.72 3.91 -16.15
N ASP A 71 14.03 4.82 -17.09
CA ASP A 71 13.09 5.28 -18.13
C ASP A 71 11.71 5.71 -17.61
N ALA A 72 11.70 6.36 -16.44
CA ALA A 72 10.47 6.77 -15.74
C ALA A 72 9.48 5.61 -15.53
N SER A 73 9.99 4.43 -15.17
CA SER A 73 9.20 3.24 -14.85
C SER A 73 9.57 2.70 -13.48
N THR A 74 8.57 2.20 -12.76
CA THR A 74 8.72 1.66 -11.41
C THR A 74 8.08 0.28 -11.33
N ALA A 75 8.82 -0.71 -10.85
CA ALA A 75 8.24 -1.99 -10.44
C ALA A 75 7.54 -1.82 -9.08
N VAL A 76 6.30 -2.28 -8.99
CA VAL A 76 5.47 -2.22 -7.80
C VAL A 76 5.18 -3.64 -7.34
N ALA A 77 5.54 -3.97 -6.09
CA ALA A 77 5.21 -5.23 -5.44
C ALA A 77 4.38 -4.96 -4.18
N VAL A 78 3.17 -5.52 -4.11
CA VAL A 78 2.24 -5.39 -2.99
C VAL A 78 2.15 -6.73 -2.27
N THR A 79 2.63 -6.78 -1.03
CA THR A 79 2.76 -8.02 -0.25
C THR A 79 1.91 -7.94 1.01
N ALA A 80 1.00 -8.91 1.20
CA ALA A 80 0.18 -8.99 2.40
C ALA A 80 0.99 -9.49 3.61
N HIS A 81 0.72 -8.93 4.77
CA HIS A 81 1.07 -9.52 6.07
C HIS A 81 -0.09 -10.33 6.60
N ASP A 82 0.19 -11.29 7.48
CA ASP A 82 -0.86 -12.01 8.23
C ASP A 82 -1.21 -11.21 9.50
N PRO A 83 -2.38 -10.57 9.59
CA PRO A 83 -2.72 -9.76 10.75
C PRO A 83 -3.11 -10.65 11.94
N ASP A 84 -2.41 -10.48 13.07
CA ASP A 84 -2.80 -11.06 14.36
C ASP A 84 -3.95 -10.24 14.99
N HIS A 85 -5.17 -10.43 14.49
CA HIS A 85 -6.35 -9.67 14.92
C HIS A 85 -7.63 -10.51 14.80
N ALA A 86 -8.56 -10.34 15.74
CA ALA A 86 -9.89 -10.98 15.73
C ALA A 86 -10.72 -10.78 14.44
N GLU A 87 -10.53 -9.68 13.70
CA GLU A 87 -11.23 -9.38 12.43
C GLU A 87 -10.39 -9.83 11.20
N LYS A 88 -9.38 -10.70 11.38
CA LYS A 88 -8.44 -11.14 10.33
C LYS A 88 -9.09 -11.37 8.96
N PRO A 89 -10.18 -12.17 8.81
CA PRO A 89 -10.79 -12.40 7.49
C PRO A 89 -11.26 -11.12 6.79
N LYS A 90 -11.79 -10.16 7.55
CA LYS A 90 -12.25 -8.87 7.03
C LYS A 90 -11.07 -7.99 6.62
N LEU A 91 -10.01 -7.97 7.43
CA LEU A 91 -8.80 -7.19 7.17
C LEU A 91 -8.03 -7.71 5.95
N THR A 92 -7.90 -9.04 5.81
CA THR A 92 -7.32 -9.67 4.62
C THR A 92 -8.12 -9.29 3.37
N GLY A 93 -9.45 -9.46 3.39
CA GLY A 93 -10.29 -9.10 2.23
C GLY A 93 -10.29 -7.60 1.90
N LEU A 94 -10.04 -6.75 2.88
CA LEU A 94 -9.87 -5.30 2.66
C LEU A 94 -8.53 -5.02 1.96
N PHE A 95 -7.44 -5.63 2.43
CA PHE A 95 -6.14 -5.50 1.78
C PHE A 95 -6.14 -6.04 0.35
N ASP A 96 -6.77 -7.19 0.12
CA ASP A 96 -6.81 -7.81 -1.21
C ASP A 96 -7.50 -6.90 -2.22
N ARG A 97 -8.66 -6.33 -1.86
CA ARG A 97 -9.36 -5.35 -2.71
C ARG A 97 -8.54 -4.10 -2.96
N PHE A 98 -7.83 -3.60 -1.95
CA PHE A 98 -6.96 -2.44 -2.10
C PHE A 98 -5.82 -2.72 -3.09
N ALA A 99 -5.16 -3.87 -2.99
CA ALA A 99 -4.08 -4.28 -3.88
C ALA A 99 -4.57 -4.41 -5.34
N GLU A 100 -5.75 -4.99 -5.56
CA GLU A 100 -6.37 -5.06 -6.90
C GLU A 100 -6.70 -3.68 -7.47
N GLN A 101 -7.23 -2.78 -6.65
CA GLN A 101 -7.55 -1.41 -7.06
C GLN A 101 -6.29 -0.63 -7.45
N LEU A 102 -5.20 -0.76 -6.67
CA LEU A 102 -3.91 -0.16 -7.00
C LEU A 102 -3.41 -0.64 -8.36
N GLN A 103 -3.40 -1.95 -8.59
CA GLN A 103 -2.96 -2.52 -9.87
C GLN A 103 -3.80 -1.96 -11.03
N ARG A 104 -5.14 -1.95 -10.91
CA ARG A 104 -6.01 -1.41 -11.97
C ARG A 104 -5.76 0.08 -12.25
N ARG A 105 -5.38 0.86 -11.24
CA ARG A 105 -5.21 2.30 -11.34
C ARG A 105 -3.83 2.71 -11.89
N PHE A 106 -2.79 1.94 -11.59
CA PHE A 106 -1.40 2.33 -11.82
C PHE A 106 -0.63 1.43 -12.77
N LYS A 107 -1.18 0.28 -13.17
CA LYS A 107 -0.56 -0.57 -14.17
C LYS A 107 -0.47 0.19 -15.50
N ALA A 108 0.76 0.32 -16.00
CA ALA A 108 1.06 0.82 -17.34
C ALA A 108 0.64 -0.16 -18.44
#